data_AF-A0A845Z5Q5-F1
#
_entry.id   AF-A0A845Z5Q5-F1
#
_cell.length_a   1.000
_cell.length_b   1.000
_cell.length_c   1.000
_cell.angle_alpha   90.00
_cell.angle_beta   90.00
_cell.angle_gamma   90.00
#
_symmetry.space_group_name_H-M   'P 1'
#
loop_
_entity.id
_entity.type
_entity.pdbx_description
1 polymer ?
#
loop_
_entity_poly.entity_id
_entity_poly.type
_entity_poly.pdbx_seq_one_letter_code
_entity_poly.pdbx_strand_id
1 'polypeptide(L)'
;MTSLSLGVERIRGENLRLSYVTWEENWVIPSLTLEVVLKIPGEEYREKVKKYEEYGVLYFVEYAPIQEEKPKLSLYRLNGEGKYELQEENPLWMPEIGLGIGTEVGNYQGITWEWLHWYDEQGNRYLTDTEMLQQLRQKRLEAEFQLQQTKLKRQQAEVEKLAARLRELGIDPDQLQQISDK
;
A
#
# COMPACT_ATOMS: atom_id res chain seq x y z
N MET A 1 13.65 -16.22 9.68
CA MET A 1 12.25 -16.57 9.44
C MET A 1 11.44 -15.32 9.78
N THR A 2 10.80 -14.69 8.81
CA THR A 2 9.98 -13.49 9.03
C THR A 2 8.52 -13.90 8.92
N SER A 3 7.82 -14.01 10.06
CA SER A 3 6.39 -14.28 10.11
C SER A 3 5.61 -12.96 10.21
N LEU A 4 4.56 -12.79 9.41
CA LEU A 4 3.57 -11.75 9.62
C LEU A 4 2.45 -12.30 10.51
N SER A 5 2.04 -11.53 11.52
CA SER A 5 0.91 -11.89 12.39
C SER A 5 -0.03 -10.71 12.46
N LEU A 6 -1.32 -10.97 12.20
CA LEU A 6 -2.38 -9.97 12.24
C LEU A 6 -3.05 -9.99 13.63
N GLY A 7 -3.47 -8.82 14.10
CA GLY A 7 -4.15 -8.68 15.40
C GLY A 7 -3.23 -8.67 16.63
N VAL A 8 -1.91 -8.49 16.44
CA VAL A 8 -0.92 -8.45 17.53
C VAL A 8 0.11 -7.34 17.33
N GLU A 9 0.65 -6.80 18.42
CA GLU A 9 1.65 -5.73 18.36
C GLU A 9 2.99 -6.22 17.78
N ARG A 10 3.48 -5.51 16.75
CA ARG A 10 4.76 -5.78 16.09
C ARG A 10 5.96 -5.59 17.02
N ILE A 11 5.87 -4.66 17.97
CA ILE A 11 6.92 -4.34 18.92
C ILE A 11 6.53 -4.98 20.25
N ARG A 12 7.49 -5.67 20.90
CA ARG A 12 7.31 -6.28 22.22
C ARG A 12 8.36 -5.68 23.16
N GLY A 13 7.93 -4.75 24.00
CA GLY A 13 8.83 -3.96 24.84
C GLY A 13 9.77 -3.11 23.98
N GLU A 14 11.08 -3.32 24.12
CA GLU A 14 12.10 -2.59 23.35
C GLU A 14 12.54 -3.32 22.06
N ASN A 15 12.04 -4.54 21.83
CA ASN A 15 12.48 -5.41 20.73
C ASN A 15 11.39 -5.62 19.68
N LEU A 16 11.81 -5.96 18.46
CA LEU A 16 10.91 -6.46 17.43
C LEU A 16 10.44 -7.87 17.75
N ARG A 17 9.22 -8.19 17.34
CA ARG A 17 8.71 -9.56 17.34
C ARG A 17 9.36 -10.34 16.19
N LEU A 18 10.33 -11.19 16.51
CA LEU A 18 11.06 -12.01 15.53
C LEU A 18 10.28 -13.26 15.07
N SER A 19 9.37 -13.75 15.91
CA SER A 19 8.54 -14.94 15.64
C SER A 19 7.21 -14.85 16.39
N TYR A 20 6.19 -15.53 15.88
CA TYR A 20 4.93 -15.75 16.59
C TYR A 20 4.97 -17.08 17.35
N VAL A 21 4.75 -17.03 18.67
CA VAL A 21 4.86 -18.20 19.53
C VAL A 21 3.64 -18.26 20.45
N THR A 22 2.78 -19.26 20.27
CA THR A 22 1.43 -19.28 20.85
C THR A 22 1.41 -19.16 22.38
N TRP A 23 2.36 -19.77 23.11
CA TRP A 23 2.38 -19.66 24.58
C TRP A 23 2.75 -18.26 25.09
N GLU A 24 3.40 -17.44 24.27
CA GLU A 24 3.64 -16.02 24.58
C GLU A 24 2.43 -15.14 24.24
N GLU A 25 1.49 -15.67 23.47
CA GLU A 25 0.31 -15.00 22.94
C GLU A 25 -0.99 -15.53 23.58
N ASN A 26 -0.93 -15.98 24.83
CA ASN A 26 -2.08 -16.54 25.55
C ASN A 26 -2.76 -17.71 24.81
N TRP A 27 -1.97 -18.51 24.09
CA TRP A 27 -2.44 -19.63 23.27
C TRP A 27 -3.37 -19.23 22.11
N VAL A 28 -3.32 -17.97 21.69
CA VAL A 28 -4.04 -17.52 20.49
C VAL A 28 -3.38 -18.13 19.25
N ILE A 29 -4.19 -18.75 18.41
CA ILE A 29 -3.77 -19.28 17.11
C ILE A 29 -3.85 -18.15 16.09
N PRO A 30 -2.83 -17.95 15.24
CA PRO A 30 -2.89 -16.92 14.22
C PRO A 30 -3.95 -17.28 13.18
N SER A 31 -4.77 -16.30 12.77
CA SER A 31 -5.75 -16.49 11.70
C SER A 31 -5.09 -16.67 10.33
N LEU A 32 -3.85 -16.19 10.15
CA LEU A 32 -3.12 -16.25 8.89
C LEU A 32 -1.65 -16.56 9.14
N THR A 33 -1.09 -17.47 8.34
CA THR A 33 0.36 -17.64 8.18
C THR A 33 0.76 -17.44 6.72
N LEU A 34 1.88 -16.75 6.50
CA LEU A 34 2.47 -16.56 5.17
C LEU A 34 3.89 -17.14 5.13
N GLU A 35 4.15 -17.94 4.10
CA GLU A 35 5.45 -18.57 3.87
C GLU A 35 6.04 -18.13 2.53
N VAL A 36 7.29 -17.67 2.54
CA VAL A 36 8.04 -17.35 1.33
C VAL A 36 8.92 -18.53 0.95
N VAL A 37 8.63 -19.16 -0.19
CA VAL A 37 9.29 -20.37 -0.67
C VAL A 37 10.29 -20.00 -1.78
N LEU A 38 11.58 -19.98 -1.43
CA LEU A 38 12.68 -19.65 -2.34
C LEU A 38 13.46 -20.89 -2.84
N LYS A 39 13.03 -22.09 -2.47
CA LYS A 39 13.64 -23.36 -2.91
C LYS A 39 12.63 -24.49 -2.79
N ILE A 40 12.95 -25.63 -3.37
CA ILE A 40 12.12 -26.84 -3.30
C ILE A 40 11.84 -27.19 -1.81
N PRO A 41 10.56 -27.27 -1.39
CA PRO A 41 10.24 -27.55 0.00
C PRO A 41 10.66 -28.96 0.47
N GLY A 42 11.33 -28.99 1.62
CA GLY A 42 11.75 -30.22 2.29
C GLY A 42 10.70 -30.82 3.24
N GLU A 43 11.12 -31.79 4.04
CA GLU A 43 10.27 -32.46 5.03
C GLU A 43 9.81 -31.51 6.15
N GLU A 44 10.73 -30.71 6.69
CA GLU A 44 10.43 -29.70 7.73
C GLU A 44 9.28 -28.76 7.33
N TYR A 45 9.22 -28.40 6.04
CA TYR A 45 8.15 -27.56 5.51
C TYR A 45 6.80 -28.27 5.56
N ARG A 46 6.74 -29.54 5.12
CA ARG A 46 5.50 -30.33 5.11
C ARG A 46 4.99 -30.57 6.52
N GLU A 47 5.88 -30.90 7.46
CA GLU A 47 5.52 -31.03 8.87
C GLU A 47 4.96 -29.73 9.44
N LYS A 48 5.54 -28.59 9.05
CA LYS A 48 5.07 -27.27 9.47
C LYS A 48 3.67 -26.95 8.95
N VAL A 49 3.40 -27.18 7.66
CA VAL A 49 2.05 -27.00 7.09
C VAL A 49 1.03 -27.91 7.78
N LYS A 50 1.41 -29.16 8.09
CA LYS A 50 0.57 -30.07 8.86
C LYS A 50 0.24 -29.54 10.26
N LYS A 51 1.22 -28.94 10.95
CA LYS A 51 0.98 -28.30 12.25
C LYS A 51 0.02 -27.11 12.16
N TYR A 52 0.10 -26.32 11.09
CA TYR A 52 -0.86 -25.22 10.89
C TYR A 52 -2.30 -25.74 10.76
N GLU A 53 -2.49 -26.83 10.03
CA GLU A 53 -3.77 -27.53 9.91
C GLU A 53 -4.24 -28.08 11.28
N GLU A 54 -3.37 -28.81 11.98
CA GLU A 54 -3.66 -29.40 13.29
C GLU A 54 -4.00 -28.34 14.37
N TYR A 55 -3.38 -27.16 14.29
CA TYR A 55 -3.62 -26.07 15.23
C TYR A 55 -4.80 -25.17 14.86
N GLY A 56 -5.39 -25.33 13.68
CA GLY A 56 -6.53 -24.53 13.27
C GLY A 56 -6.19 -23.15 12.72
N VAL A 57 -5.00 -22.97 12.13
CA VAL A 57 -4.65 -21.72 11.43
C VAL A 57 -5.58 -21.56 10.22
N LEU A 58 -6.45 -20.56 10.26
CA LEU A 58 -7.54 -20.43 9.29
C LEU A 58 -7.06 -20.25 7.86
N TYR A 59 -6.02 -19.44 7.65
CA TYR A 59 -5.43 -19.20 6.34
C TYR A 59 -3.95 -19.52 6.30
N PHE A 60 -3.54 -20.20 5.25
CA PHE A 60 -2.15 -20.45 4.94
C PHE A 60 -1.85 -19.92 3.53
N VAL A 61 -0.90 -18.99 3.42
CA VAL A 61 -0.46 -18.40 2.16
C VAL A 61 0.93 -18.89 1.82
N GLU A 62 1.09 -19.45 0.62
CA GLU A 62 2.38 -19.79 0.03
C GLU A 62 2.72 -18.76 -1.05
N TYR A 63 3.86 -18.10 -0.89
CA TYR A 63 4.42 -17.19 -1.91
C TYR A 63 5.75 -17.74 -2.42
N ALA A 64 5.76 -18.21 -3.66
CA ALA A 64 6.90 -18.83 -4.34
C ALA A 64 7.36 -17.98 -5.55
N PRO A 65 8.04 -16.84 -5.31
CA PRO A 65 8.33 -15.86 -6.37
C PRO A 65 9.23 -16.36 -7.50
N ILE A 66 10.01 -17.40 -7.24
CA ILE A 66 10.96 -17.99 -8.20
C ILE A 66 10.40 -19.19 -8.95
N GLN A 67 9.15 -19.58 -8.68
CA GLN A 67 8.54 -20.73 -9.33
C GLN A 67 7.95 -20.32 -10.69
N GLU A 68 8.28 -21.07 -11.74
CA GLU A 68 7.82 -20.80 -13.11
C GLU A 68 6.62 -21.68 -13.51
N GLU A 69 6.54 -22.91 -12.99
CA GLU A 69 5.54 -23.90 -13.43
C GLU A 69 4.21 -23.84 -12.66
N LYS A 70 4.17 -23.16 -11.51
CA LYS A 70 2.98 -23.07 -10.65
C LYS A 70 2.63 -21.62 -10.36
N PRO A 71 1.39 -21.32 -9.92
CA PRO A 71 1.05 -20.00 -9.39
C PRO A 71 2.05 -19.57 -8.32
N LYS A 72 2.54 -18.34 -8.42
CA LYS A 72 3.50 -17.78 -7.46
C LYS A 72 2.88 -17.48 -6.11
N LEU A 73 1.56 -17.38 -6.05
CA LEU A 73 0.80 -17.12 -4.84
C LEU A 73 -0.35 -18.12 -4.76
N SER A 74 -0.43 -18.83 -3.63
CA SER A 74 -1.51 -19.76 -3.31
C SER A 74 -2.06 -19.44 -1.93
N LEU A 75 -3.39 -19.41 -1.80
CA LEU A 75 -4.08 -19.26 -0.52
C LEU A 75 -4.82 -20.57 -0.22
N TYR A 76 -4.62 -21.09 0.98
CA TYR A 76 -5.31 -22.24 1.50
C TYR A 76 -6.17 -21.81 2.68
N ARG A 77 -7.45 -22.20 2.70
CA ARG A 77 -8.38 -21.92 3.79
C ARG A 77 -8.74 -23.22 4.50
N LEU A 78 -8.73 -23.21 5.82
CA LEU A 78 -9.12 -24.35 6.63
C LEU A 78 -10.65 -24.49 6.60
N ASN A 79 -11.14 -25.66 6.17
CA ASN A 79 -12.56 -25.96 6.13
C ASN A 79 -13.09 -26.49 7.48
N GLY A 80 -14.39 -26.74 7.56
CA GLY A 80 -15.05 -27.27 8.77
C GLY A 80 -14.63 -28.69 9.17
N GLU A 81 -13.95 -29.42 8.29
CA GLU A 81 -13.38 -30.76 8.55
C GLU A 81 -11.93 -30.68 9.07
N GLY A 82 -11.38 -29.47 9.20
CA GLY A 82 -9.99 -29.26 9.60
C GLY A 82 -9.01 -29.61 8.49
N LYS A 83 -9.37 -29.37 7.22
CA LYS A 83 -8.52 -29.58 6.05
C LYS A 83 -8.35 -28.32 5.23
N TYR A 84 -7.14 -28.11 4.72
CA TYR A 84 -6.86 -26.99 3.83
C TYR A 84 -7.43 -27.20 2.42
N GLU A 85 -8.18 -26.21 1.95
CA GLU A 85 -8.71 -26.12 0.58
C GLU A 85 -8.07 -24.92 -0.15
N LEU A 86 -7.55 -25.17 -1.34
CA LEU A 86 -6.98 -24.13 -2.20
C LEU A 86 -8.08 -23.15 -2.64
N GLN A 87 -7.80 -21.86 -2.52
CA GLN A 87 -8.64 -20.77 -2.99
C GLN A 87 -8.12 -20.31 -4.37
N GLU A 88 -9.01 -20.22 -5.35
CA GLU A 88 -8.66 -19.85 -6.74
C GLU A 88 -9.24 -18.49 -7.18
N GLU A 89 -9.94 -17.78 -6.29
CA GLU A 89 -10.54 -16.47 -6.58
C GLU A 89 -9.48 -15.35 -6.67
N ASN A 90 -9.67 -14.38 -7.57
CA ASN A 90 -8.80 -13.21 -7.70
C ASN A 90 -9.60 -11.91 -7.45
N PRO A 91 -9.24 -11.08 -6.45
CA PRO A 91 -8.13 -11.27 -5.51
C PRO A 91 -8.37 -12.45 -4.55
N LEU A 92 -7.28 -13.01 -3.99
CA LEU A 92 -7.38 -14.03 -2.95
C LEU A 92 -7.87 -13.34 -1.67
N TRP A 93 -9.20 -13.27 -1.52
CA TRP A 93 -9.88 -12.56 -0.44
C TRP A 93 -10.06 -13.45 0.78
N MET A 94 -9.79 -12.89 1.97
CA MET A 94 -9.92 -13.58 3.25
C MET A 94 -10.98 -12.85 4.11
N PRO A 95 -12.27 -13.20 3.95
CA PRO A 95 -13.37 -12.43 4.54
C PRO A 95 -13.33 -12.40 6.06
N GLU A 96 -12.89 -13.46 6.73
CA GLU A 96 -12.79 -13.52 8.20
C GLU A 96 -11.78 -12.52 8.80
N ILE A 97 -10.84 -12.01 7.99
CA ILE A 97 -9.87 -10.99 8.42
C ILE A 97 -9.98 -9.68 7.64
N GLY A 98 -10.91 -9.58 6.68
CA GLY A 98 -11.13 -8.37 5.89
C GLY A 98 -9.92 -7.92 5.08
N LEU A 99 -9.13 -8.87 4.56
CA LEU A 99 -7.92 -8.58 3.78
C LEU A 99 -7.83 -9.45 2.53
N GLY A 100 -7.39 -8.84 1.43
CA GLY A 100 -7.03 -9.53 0.20
C GLY A 100 -5.52 -9.58 0.02
N ILE A 101 -5.03 -10.58 -0.69
CA ILE A 101 -3.62 -10.71 -1.03
C ILE A 101 -3.44 -11.02 -2.52
N GLY A 102 -2.42 -10.44 -3.13
CA GLY A 102 -2.17 -10.58 -4.55
C GLY A 102 -0.74 -10.21 -4.92
N THR A 103 -0.38 -10.42 -6.18
CA THR A 103 0.92 -10.02 -6.72
C THR A 103 0.75 -9.04 -7.87
N GLU A 104 1.59 -8.00 -7.90
CA GLU A 104 1.65 -7.02 -8.98
C GLU A 104 3.10 -6.68 -9.31
N VAL A 105 3.37 -6.35 -10.57
CA VAL A 105 4.67 -5.80 -10.95
C VAL A 105 4.77 -4.38 -10.38
N GLY A 106 5.72 -4.16 -9.49
CA GLY A 106 5.95 -2.89 -8.82
C GLY A 106 7.43 -2.57 -8.68
N ASN A 107 7.73 -1.32 -8.32
CA ASN A 107 9.08 -0.90 -7.94
C ASN A 107 9.13 -0.65 -6.44
N TYR A 108 9.94 -1.44 -5.73
CA TYR A 108 10.17 -1.28 -4.31
C TYR A 108 11.67 -1.20 -4.04
N GLN A 109 12.10 -0.13 -3.36
CA GLN A 109 13.51 0.17 -3.10
C GLN A 109 14.41 0.13 -4.35
N GLY A 110 13.88 0.56 -5.50
CA GLY A 110 14.61 0.59 -6.77
C GLY A 110 14.62 -0.75 -7.52
N ILE A 111 14.01 -1.80 -6.96
CA ILE A 111 13.92 -3.12 -7.59
C ILE A 111 12.53 -3.28 -8.21
N THR A 112 12.51 -3.44 -9.53
CA THR A 112 11.30 -3.81 -10.26
C THR A 112 11.14 -5.33 -10.22
N TRP A 113 10.06 -5.80 -9.61
CA TRP A 113 9.75 -7.22 -9.46
C TRP A 113 8.24 -7.43 -9.34
N GLU A 114 7.80 -8.68 -9.36
CA GLU A 114 6.43 -9.07 -9.00
C GLU A 114 6.31 -9.16 -7.47
N TRP A 115 5.88 -8.06 -6.85
CA TRP A 115 5.79 -7.93 -5.41
C TRP A 115 4.44 -8.38 -4.87
N LEU A 116 4.46 -8.83 -3.61
CA LEU A 116 3.27 -9.17 -2.86
C LEU A 116 2.62 -7.90 -2.30
N HIS A 117 1.30 -7.80 -2.41
CA HIS A 117 0.53 -6.67 -1.93
C HIS A 117 -0.73 -7.09 -1.18
N TRP A 118 -1.16 -6.23 -0.26
CA TRP A 118 -2.44 -6.33 0.44
C TRP A 118 -3.51 -5.52 -0.29
N TYR A 119 -4.75 -5.98 -0.21
CA TYR A 119 -5.92 -5.35 -0.82
C TYR A 119 -7.03 -5.17 0.20
N ASP A 120 -7.81 -4.10 0.05
CA ASP A 120 -9.06 -3.90 0.78
C ASP A 120 -10.23 -4.71 0.19
N GLU A 121 -11.39 -4.64 0.82
CA GLU A 121 -12.61 -5.35 0.41
C GLU A 121 -13.13 -4.91 -0.97
N GLN A 122 -12.77 -3.70 -1.42
CA GLN A 122 -13.12 -3.21 -2.74
C GLN A 122 -12.11 -3.63 -3.82
N GLY A 123 -11.08 -4.39 -3.44
CA GLY A 123 -9.99 -4.80 -4.32
C GLY A 123 -8.98 -3.70 -4.60
N ASN A 124 -8.94 -2.62 -3.81
CA ASN A 124 -7.89 -1.61 -3.94
C ASN A 124 -6.65 -2.04 -3.19
N ARG A 125 -5.50 -1.90 -3.85
CA ARG A 125 -4.20 -2.19 -3.27
C ARG A 125 -3.83 -1.16 -2.19
N TYR A 126 -3.38 -1.65 -1.03
CA TYR A 126 -2.71 -0.81 -0.05
C TYR A 126 -1.36 -0.35 -0.58
N LEU A 127 -1.18 0.97 -0.59
CA LEU A 127 0.08 1.59 -1.01
C LEU A 127 1.18 1.37 0.03
N THR A 128 2.40 1.19 -0.44
CA THR A 128 3.59 1.28 0.41
C THR A 128 3.79 2.72 0.91
N ASP A 129 4.53 2.91 2.00
CA ASP A 129 4.85 4.23 2.53
C ASP A 129 5.51 5.15 1.47
N THR A 130 6.35 4.56 0.61
CA THR A 130 7.00 5.27 -0.49
C THR A 130 6.00 5.76 -1.53
N GLU A 131 5.08 4.88 -1.95
CA GLU A 131 4.04 5.23 -2.92
C GLU A 131 3.07 6.28 -2.35
N MET A 132 2.67 6.12 -1.09
CA MET A 132 1.83 7.09 -0.38
C MET A 132 2.53 8.45 -0.30
N LEU A 133 3.82 8.49 0.06
CA LEU A 133 4.59 9.72 0.12
C LEU A 133 4.73 10.39 -1.24
N GLN A 134 4.94 9.61 -2.31
CA GLN A 134 4.98 10.12 -3.68
C GLN A 134 3.63 10.72 -4.08
N GLN A 135 2.52 10.05 -3.80
CA GLN A 135 1.18 10.55 -4.09
C GLN A 135 0.88 11.85 -3.33
N LEU A 136 1.25 11.94 -2.05
CA LEU A 136 1.10 13.15 -1.24
C LEU A 136 1.95 14.31 -1.78
N ARG A 137 3.19 14.04 -2.19
CA ARG A 137 4.05 15.06 -2.82
C ARG A 137 3.44 15.56 -4.13
N GLN A 138 2.94 14.67 -4.96
CA GLN A 138 2.31 15.02 -6.23
C GLN A 138 1.06 15.90 -6.01
N LYS A 139 0.17 15.48 -5.11
CA LYS A 139 -1.02 16.27 -4.73
C LYS A 139 -0.65 17.66 -4.19
N ARG A 140 0.42 17.74 -3.39
CA ARG A 140 0.91 19.02 -2.86
C ARG A 140 1.40 19.94 -3.98
N LEU A 141 2.20 19.44 -4.92
CA LEU A 141 2.69 20.22 -6.06
C LEU A 141 1.54 20.72 -6.94
N GLU A 142 0.55 19.87 -7.19
CA GLU A 142 -0.65 20.24 -7.93
C GLU A 142 -1.44 21.36 -7.23
N ALA A 143 -1.64 21.24 -5.91
CA ALA A 143 -2.31 22.27 -5.12
C ALA A 143 -1.54 23.61 -5.10
N GLU A 144 -0.22 23.56 -4.95
CA GLU A 144 0.65 24.75 -5.00
C GLU A 144 0.57 25.43 -6.38
N PHE A 145 0.61 24.66 -7.46
CA PHE A 145 0.46 25.17 -8.81
C PHE A 145 -0.90 25.85 -9.03
N GLN A 146 -2.00 25.22 -8.59
CA GLN A 146 -3.34 25.81 -8.70
C GLN A 146 -3.49 27.11 -7.89
N LEU A 147 -2.88 27.17 -6.70
CA LEU A 147 -2.88 28.38 -5.88
C LEU A 147 -2.11 29.52 -6.57
N GLN A 148 -0.96 29.23 -7.17
CA GLN A 148 -0.17 30.22 -7.89
C GLN A 148 -0.92 30.75 -9.12
N GLN A 149 -1.56 29.87 -9.89
CA GLN A 149 -2.40 30.26 -11.03
C GLN A 149 -3.57 31.14 -10.59
N THR A 150 -4.23 30.80 -9.48
CA THR A 150 -5.33 31.61 -8.94
C THR A 150 -4.86 32.99 -8.47
N LYS A 151 -3.70 33.07 -7.81
CA LYS A 151 -3.10 34.34 -7.39
C LYS A 151 -2.76 35.22 -8.59
N LEU A 152 -2.15 34.65 -9.63
CA LEU A 152 -1.80 35.39 -10.84
C LEU A 152 -3.04 35.94 -11.54
N LYS A 153 -4.10 35.13 -11.70
CA LYS A 153 -5.38 35.59 -12.26
C LYS A 153 -6.02 36.70 -11.44
N ARG A 154 -5.98 36.63 -10.11
CA ARG A 154 -6.49 37.69 -9.23
C ARG A 154 -5.69 38.99 -9.39
N GLN A 155 -4.37 38.91 -9.43
CA GLN A 155 -3.51 40.07 -9.65
C GLN A 155 -3.76 40.71 -11.01
N GLN A 156 -3.89 39.91 -12.07
CA GLN A 156 -4.23 40.41 -13.41
C GLN A 156 -5.58 41.12 -13.43
N ALA A 157 -6.62 40.52 -12.83
CA ALA A 157 -7.94 41.14 -12.74
C ALA A 157 -7.94 42.42 -11.89
N GLU A 158 -7.10 42.49 -10.84
CA GLU A 158 -6.94 43.68 -10.02
C GLU A 158 -6.25 44.81 -10.78
N VAL A 159 -5.15 44.49 -11.48
CA VAL A 159 -4.44 45.42 -12.37
C VAL A 159 -5.38 45.94 -13.46
N GLU A 160 -6.18 45.08 -14.08
CA GLU A 160 -7.15 45.47 -15.09
C GLU A 160 -8.24 46.41 -14.54
N LYS A 161 -8.76 46.13 -13.33
CA LYS A 161 -9.70 47.02 -12.64
C LYS A 161 -9.09 48.38 -12.30
N LEU A 162 -7.86 48.41 -11.79
CA LEU A 162 -7.12 49.64 -11.49
C LEU A 162 -6.89 50.46 -12.76
N ALA A 163 -6.46 49.81 -13.85
CA ALA A 163 -6.26 50.45 -15.15
C ALA A 163 -7.58 51.05 -15.70
N ALA A 164 -8.70 50.32 -15.59
CA ALA A 164 -10.01 50.83 -15.97
C ALA A 164 -10.39 52.08 -15.16
N ARG A 165 -10.17 52.07 -13.84
CA ARG A 165 -10.47 53.21 -12.95
C ARG A 165 -9.58 54.43 -13.22
N LEU A 166 -8.32 54.23 -13.58
CA LEU A 166 -7.43 55.32 -14.00
C LEU A 166 -7.89 55.97 -15.31
N ARG A 167 -8.34 55.17 -16.29
CA ARG A 167 -8.91 55.68 -17.54
C ARG A 167 -10.19 56.48 -17.30
N GLU A 168 -11.06 56.06 -16.38
CA GLU A 168 -12.24 56.84 -15.97
C GLU A 168 -11.86 58.22 -15.38
N LEU A 169 -10.72 58.33 -14.71
CA LEU A 169 -10.18 59.58 -14.17
C LEU A 169 -9.41 60.41 -15.21
N GLY A 170 -9.35 59.96 -16.48
CA GLY A 170 -8.66 60.65 -17.57
C GLY A 170 -7.14 60.46 -17.59
N ILE A 171 -6.61 59.50 -16.82
CA ILE A 171 -5.17 59.17 -16.78
C ILE A 171 -4.93 57.93 -17.62
N ASP A 172 -4.02 58.01 -18.60
CA ASP A 172 -3.62 56.87 -19.43
C ASP A 172 -2.62 55.97 -18.67
N PRO A 173 -2.99 54.74 -18.29
CA PRO A 173 -2.12 53.83 -17.53
C PRO A 173 -0.84 53.45 -18.28
N ASP A 174 -0.88 53.42 -19.61
CA ASP A 174 0.23 52.94 -20.44
C ASP A 174 1.38 53.97 -20.51
N GLN A 175 1.08 55.24 -20.22
CA GLN A 175 2.10 56.30 -20.12
C GLN A 175 2.86 56.28 -18.78
N LEU A 176 2.30 55.67 -17.73
CA LEU A 176 2.93 55.57 -16.41
C LEU A 176 3.99 54.46 -16.34
N GLN A 177 3.83 53.38 -17.12
CA GLN A 177 4.82 52.28 -17.16
C GLN A 177 6.18 52.73 -17.72
N GLN A 178 6.21 53.67 -18.69
CA GLN A 178 7.45 54.16 -19.29
C GLN A 178 8.33 55.04 -18.37
N ILE A 179 7.80 55.51 -17.24
CA ILE A 179 8.55 56.37 -16.29
C ILE A 179 9.29 55.53 -15.25
N SER A 180 8.85 54.30 -14.97
CA SER A 180 9.45 53.42 -13.95
C SER A 180 10.65 52.60 -14.44
N ASP A 181 10.85 52.47 -15.75
CA ASP A 181 11.93 51.68 -16.37
C ASP A 181 13.17 52.53 -16.75
N LYS A 182 13.31 53.74 -16.19
CA LYS A 182 14.39 54.69 -16.46
C LYS A 182 15.15 55.07 -15.19
#